data_AF-A0A7V2AZN4-F1
#
_entry.id   AF-A0A7V2AZN4-F1
#
_cell.length_a   1.000
_cell.length_b   1.000
_cell.length_c   1.000
_cell.angle_alpha   90.00
_cell.angle_beta   90.00
_cell.angle_gamma   90.00
#
_symmetry.space_group_name_H-M   'P 1'
#
loop_
_entity.id
_entity.type
_entity.pdbx_description
1 polymer ?
#
loop_
_entity_poly.entity_id
_entity_poly.type
_entity_poly.pdbx_seq_one_letter_code
_entity_poly.pdbx_strand_id
1 'polypeptide(L)'
;MANQIPTFLATLPASHFVELDVRPILRSGGEPFTLIMETASRVPPGHVLRLRATFKPVPLLGVMRVKGWAHWIAHGEGDDWEVWFYRLDDFKNAT
;
A
#
# COMPACT_ATOMS: atom_id res chain seq x y z
N MET A 1 2.57 18.25 -8.13
CA MET A 1 1.10 18.22 -7.96
C MET A 1 0.82 17.34 -6.76
N ALA A 2 0.25 17.89 -5.68
CA ALA A 2 -0.07 17.11 -4.48
C ALA A 2 -1.22 16.16 -4.83
N ASN A 3 -0.94 14.86 -4.87
CA ASN A 3 -1.97 13.86 -5.13
C ASN A 3 -2.83 13.75 -3.87
N GLN A 4 -3.98 14.41 -3.85
CA GLN A 4 -4.89 14.34 -2.71
C GLN A 4 -5.25 12.87 -2.42
N ILE A 5 -5.32 12.53 -1.13
CA ILE A 5 -5.79 11.20 -0.72
C ILE A 5 -7.22 10.99 -1.24
N PRO A 6 -7.53 9.87 -1.90
CA PRO A 6 -8.89 9.55 -2.31
C PRO A 6 -9.84 9.58 -1.12
N THR A 7 -11.04 10.13 -1.30
CA THR A 7 -12.01 10.30 -0.20
C THR A 7 -12.30 8.99 0.53
N PHE A 8 -12.48 7.88 -0.19
CA PHE A 8 -12.73 6.58 0.43
C PHE A 8 -11.57 6.14 1.32
N LEU A 9 -10.31 6.41 0.94
CA LEU A 9 -9.15 6.08 1.79
C LEU A 9 -9.12 6.92 3.07
N ALA A 10 -9.56 8.18 2.99
CA ALA A 10 -9.60 9.08 4.14
C ALA A 10 -10.71 8.74 5.15
N THR A 11 -11.75 8.02 4.73
CA THR A 11 -12.91 7.67 5.57
C THR A 11 -12.93 6.23 6.07
N LEU A 12 -11.96 5.39 5.67
CA LEU A 12 -11.89 4.01 6.11
C LEU A 12 -11.54 3.92 7.60
N PRO A 13 -12.19 3.00 8.35
CA PRO A 13 -11.79 2.73 9.73
C PRO A 13 -10.43 2.04 9.77
N ALA A 14 -9.70 2.21 10.88
CA ALA A 14 -8.36 1.61 11.06
C ALA A 14 -8.35 0.08 10.86
N SER A 15 -9.45 -0.60 11.16
CA SER A 15 -9.61 -2.05 10.96
C SER A 15 -9.58 -2.50 9.50
N HIS A 16 -9.76 -1.59 8.53
CA HIS A 16 -9.71 -1.90 7.10
C HIS A 16 -8.30 -1.82 6.51
N PHE A 17 -7.30 -1.48 7.34
CA PHE A 17 -5.91 -1.45 6.92
C PHE A 17 -5.17 -2.70 7.36
N VAL A 18 -4.58 -3.38 6.39
CA VAL A 18 -3.57 -4.42 6.62
C VAL A 18 -2.21 -3.73 6.62
N GLU A 19 -1.59 -3.66 7.79
CA GLU A 19 -0.32 -2.96 8.00
C GLU A 19 0.87 -3.86 7.63
N LEU A 20 1.83 -3.31 6.89
CA LEU A 20 3.10 -3.97 6.62
C LEU A 20 4.26 -2.97 6.65
N ASP A 21 5.14 -3.09 7.64
CA ASP A 21 6.37 -2.29 7.72
C ASP A 21 7.57 -3.11 7.26
N VAL A 22 8.12 -2.77 6.10
CA VAL A 22 9.32 -3.43 5.55
C VAL A 22 10.59 -2.63 5.77
N ARG A 23 10.52 -1.47 6.44
CA ARG A 23 11.70 -0.64 6.74
C ARG A 23 12.77 -1.42 7.51
N PRO A 24 12.46 -2.27 8.51
CA PRO A 24 13.48 -3.06 9.20
C PRO A 24 14.23 -4.02 8.26
N ILE A 25 13.50 -4.68 7.35
CA ILE A 25 14.06 -5.63 6.37
C ILE A 25 14.98 -4.89 5.39
N LEU A 26 14.54 -3.74 4.89
CA LEU A 26 15.34 -2.93 3.97
C LEU A 26 16.59 -2.37 4.65
N ARG A 27 16.49 -1.92 5.90
CA ARG A 27 17.63 -1.42 6.68
C ARG A 27 18.66 -2.52 6.99
N SER A 28 18.25 -3.78 7.08
CA SER A 28 19.16 -4.92 7.24
C SER A 28 19.69 -5.48 5.91
N GLY A 29 19.39 -4.85 4.77
CA GLY A 29 19.80 -5.32 3.44
C GLY A 29 19.01 -6.53 2.91
N GLY A 30 17.87 -6.85 3.52
CA GLY A 30 17.00 -7.95 3.09
C GLY A 30 16.03 -7.56 1.96
N GLU A 31 15.41 -8.57 1.36
CA GLU A 31 14.43 -8.41 0.28
C GLU A 31 12.99 -8.68 0.78
N PRO A 32 12.10 -7.68 0.82
CA PRO A 32 10.76 -7.87 1.36
C PRO A 32 9.72 -8.32 0.32
N PHE A 33 10.10 -8.55 -0.94
CA PHE A 33 9.14 -8.73 -2.04
C PHE A 33 8.17 -9.89 -1.80
N THR A 34 8.68 -11.06 -1.42
CA THR A 34 7.85 -12.24 -1.10
C THR A 34 6.85 -11.96 0.02
N LEU A 35 7.31 -11.34 1.12
CA LEU A 35 6.44 -10.97 2.24
C LEU A 35 5.33 -10.00 1.81
N ILE A 36 5.64 -9.03 0.95
CA ILE A 36 4.66 -8.08 0.42
C ILE A 36 3.62 -8.82 -0.42
N MET A 37 4.04 -9.72 -1.32
CA MET A 37 3.11 -10.49 -2.15
C MET A 37 2.22 -11.41 -1.31
N GLU A 38 2.79 -12.10 -0.32
CA GLU A 38 2.04 -12.94 0.62
C GLU A 38 1.02 -12.13 1.40
N THR A 39 1.42 -10.98 1.95
CA THR A 39 0.52 -10.09 2.69
C THR A 39 -0.59 -9.57 1.78
N ALA A 40 -0.25 -9.10 0.57
CA ALA A 40 -1.21 -8.60 -0.41
C ALA A 40 -2.25 -9.67 -0.78
N SER A 41 -1.85 -10.94 -0.89
CA SER A 41 -2.77 -12.05 -1.19
C SER A 41 -3.81 -12.30 -0.09
N ARG A 42 -3.52 -11.87 1.15
CA ARG A 42 -4.38 -12.05 2.33
C ARG A 42 -5.26 -10.84 2.63
N VAL A 43 -5.10 -9.73 1.89
CA VAL A 43 -5.90 -8.51 2.08
C VAL A 43 -7.35 -8.79 1.66
N PRO A 44 -8.32 -8.74 2.59
CA PRO A 44 -9.71 -9.04 2.27
C PRO A 44 -10.32 -8.02 1.30
N PRO A 45 -11.41 -8.35 0.59
CA PRO A 45 -12.21 -7.37 -0.14
C PRO A 45 -12.58 -6.17 0.75
N GLY A 46 -12.52 -4.96 0.21
CA GLY A 46 -12.84 -3.72 0.93
C GLY A 46 -11.76 -3.26 1.91
N HIS A 47 -10.58 -3.89 1.91
CA HIS A 47 -9.43 -3.54 2.73
C HIS A 47 -8.27 -3.00 1.87
N VAL A 48 -7.32 -2.35 2.55
CA VAL A 48 -6.18 -1.68 1.95
C VAL A 48 -4.90 -2.22 2.58
N LEU A 49 -3.88 -2.51 1.78
CA LEU A 49 -2.54 -2.78 2.28
C LEU A 49 -1.81 -1.45 2.47
N ARG A 50 -1.47 -1.10 3.71
CA ARG A 50 -0.62 0.06 4.04
C ARG A 50 0.81 -0.41 4.25
N LEU A 51 1.66 -0.14 3.27
CA LEU A 51 3.06 -0.53 3.21
C LEU A 51 3.98 0.65 3.58
N ARG A 52 4.91 0.43 4.52
CA ARG A 52 5.97 1.41 4.86
C ARG A 52 7.33 0.93 4.36
N ALA A 53 8.05 1.77 3.62
CA ALA A 53 9.36 1.48 3.05
C ALA A 53 10.34 2.64 3.26
N THR A 54 11.64 2.41 3.14
CA THR A 54 12.69 3.45 3.30
C THR A 54 13.01 4.22 2.02
N PHE A 55 12.32 3.90 0.91
CA PHE A 55 12.44 4.58 -0.37
C PHE A 55 11.18 4.32 -1.20
N LYS A 56 10.96 5.12 -2.25
CA LYS A 56 9.82 4.95 -3.16
C LYS A 56 9.93 3.62 -3.92
N PRO A 57 9.00 2.67 -3.73
CA PRO A 57 9.14 1.33 -4.31
C PRO A 57 8.62 1.28 -5.76
N VAL A 58 9.22 2.06 -6.67
CA VAL A 58 8.74 2.22 -8.07
C VAL A 58 8.54 0.89 -8.80
N PRO A 59 9.45 -0.11 -8.72
CA PRO A 59 9.23 -1.40 -9.38
C PRO A 59 7.99 -2.13 -8.85
N LEU A 60 7.77 -2.09 -7.53
CA LEU A 60 6.62 -2.73 -6.88
C LEU A 60 5.30 -2.11 -7.35
N LEU A 61 5.24 -0.78 -7.54
CA LEU A 61 4.04 -0.11 -8.03
C LEU A 61 3.59 -0.65 -9.40
N GLY A 62 4.54 -0.95 -10.27
CA GLY A 62 4.28 -1.57 -11.58
C GLY A 62 3.77 -3.00 -11.47
N VAL A 63 4.42 -3.82 -10.64
CA VAL A 63 3.99 -5.21 -10.38
C VAL A 63 2.57 -5.25 -9.83
N MET A 64 2.26 -4.42 -8.84
CA MET A 64 0.94 -4.36 -8.22
C MET A 64 -0.14 -3.91 -9.22
N ARG A 65 0.17 -2.96 -10.10
CA ARG A 65 -0.73 -2.54 -11.19
C ARG A 65 -1.07 -3.68 -12.13
N VAL A 66 -0.08 -4.46 -12.58
CA VAL A 66 -0.32 -5.63 -13.44
C VAL A 66 -1.21 -6.66 -12.75
N LYS A 67 -1.12 -6.77 -11.42
CA LYS A 67 -1.99 -7.63 -10.59
C LYS A 67 -3.37 -7.04 -10.32
N GLY A 68 -3.75 -5.93 -10.94
CA GLY A 68 -5.07 -5.31 -10.79
C GLY A 68 -5.21 -4.38 -9.58
N TRP A 69 -4.11 -4.03 -8.92
CA TRP A 69 -4.12 -3.11 -7.78
C TRP A 69 -3.91 -1.66 -8.23
N ALA A 70 -4.69 -0.76 -7.65
CA ALA A 70 -4.40 0.66 -7.64
C ALA A 70 -3.55 1.02 -6.41
N HIS A 71 -2.99 2.23 -6.41
CA HIS A 71 -2.23 2.72 -5.26
C HIS A 71 -2.39 4.21 -5.05
N TRP A 72 -2.20 4.62 -3.80
CA TRP A 72 -1.89 5.99 -3.42
C TRP A 72 -0.56 5.98 -2.64
N ILE A 73 0.23 7.04 -2.77
CA ILE A 73 1.51 7.14 -2.07
C ILE A 73 1.64 8.50 -1.40
N ALA A 74 2.23 8.48 -0.21
CA ALA A 74 2.69 9.66 0.50
C ALA A 74 4.16 9.54 0.84
N HIS A 75 4.81 10.69 0.87
CA HIS A 75 6.07 10.83 1.57
C HIS A 75 5.76 10.96 3.06
N GLY A 76 6.32 10.06 3.87
CA GLY A 76 6.23 10.11 5.32
C GLY A 76 7.24 11.10 5.90
N GLU A 77 7.56 10.90 7.19
CA GLU A 77 8.63 11.63 7.86
C GLU A 77 10.02 11.10 7.42
N GLY A 78 10.97 12.02 7.23
CA GLY A 78 12.31 11.66 6.73
C GLY A 78 12.26 11.06 5.33
N ASP A 79 13.05 10.01 5.08
CA ASP A 79 13.08 9.27 3.80
C ASP A 79 12.03 8.15 3.71
N ASP A 80 11.12 8.04 4.69
CA ASP A 80 10.14 6.96 4.69
C ASP A 80 9.00 7.24 3.70
N TRP A 81 8.55 6.17 3.05
CA TRP A 81 7.43 6.18 2.11
C TRP A 81 6.29 5.35 2.65
N GLU A 82 5.08 5.86 2.48
CA GLU A 82 3.85 5.11 2.76
C GLU A 82 3.11 4.87 1.45
N VAL A 83 2.78 3.61 1.18
CA VAL A 83 2.11 3.16 -0.04
C VAL A 83 0.86 2.39 0.33
N TRP A 84 -0.26 2.82 -0.22
CA TRP A 84 -1.57 2.29 0.09
C TRP A 84 -2.05 1.55 -1.16
N PHE A 85 -2.03 0.22 -1.15
CA PHE A 85 -2.52 -0.61 -2.26
C PHE A 85 -3.95 -1.05 -2.01
N TYR A 86 -4.81 -0.90 -3.01
CA TYR A 86 -6.22 -1.26 -2.93
C TYR A 86 -6.75 -1.72 -4.30
N ARG A 87 -7.85 -2.48 -4.29
CA ARG A 87 -8.59 -2.85 -5.51
C ARG A 87 -9.74 -1.86 -5.68
N LEU A 88 -9.79 -1.14 -6.79
CA LEU A 88 -10.80 -0.10 -7.01
C LEU A 88 -12.22 -0.65 -6.94
N ASP A 89 -12.45 -1.85 -7.50
CA ASP A 89 -13.77 -2.49 -7.54
C ASP A 89 -14.38 -2.70 -6.15
N ASP A 90 -13.55 -2.90 -5.12
CA ASP A 90 -14.01 -3.09 -3.75
C ASP A 90 -14.70 -1.84 -3.17
N PHE A 91 -14.45 -0.66 -3.75
CA PHE A 91 -14.96 0.64 -3.28
C PHE A 91 -15.90 1.32 -4.28
N LYS A 92 -16.25 0.65 -5.40
CA LYS A 92 -17.18 1.18 -6.41
C LYS A 92 -18.65 1.14 -5.99
N ASN A 93 -19.00 0.32 -4.98
CA ASN A 93 -20.39 0.08 -4.58
C ASN A 93 -20.79 0.75 -3.24
N ALA A 94 -19.99 1.70 -2.73
CA ALA A 94 -20.36 2.48 -1.54
C ALA A 94 -21.30 3.66 -1.87
N THR A 95 -22.27 3.45 -2.77
CA THR A 95 -23.32 4.42 -3.16
C THR A 95 -24.65 3.99 -2.58
#